data_AF-A0AAN4Z4Q3-F1
#
_entry.id   AF-A0AAN4Z4Q3-F1
#
_cell.length_a   1.000
_cell.length_b   1.000
_cell.length_c   1.000
_cell.angle_alpha   90.00
_cell.angle_beta   90.00
_cell.angle_gamma   90.00
#
_symmetry.space_group_name_H-M   'P 1'
#
loop_
_entity.id
_entity.type
_entity.pdbx_description
1 polymer ?
#
loop_
_entity_poly.entity_id
_entity_poly.type
_entity_poly.pdbx_seq_one_letter_code
_entity_poly.pdbx_strand_id
1 'polypeptide(L)'
;RKYVDEDGVSVVPCSEANKVDWSPTEQGFVFAAQNFGSLTMLLTGSHADKLNGKWCIKIALVLLCFSNAMIPVVATASVWWVFAFRVLAGVGDSFLFPSASSMISRWFPPKERPFAIGFVTGGRQIGSLLILPVAGVLCSNSSNGFGGWPAIFHLSAIIAVVVLFIWLIASADKPSKHCCV
;
A
#
# COMPACT_ATOMS: atom_id res chain seq x y z
N ARG A 1 -20.85 8.65 24.38
CA ARG A 1 -21.63 9.87 24.69
C ARG A 1 -22.17 10.38 23.36
N LYS A 2 -23.48 10.25 23.10
CA LYS A 2 -24.10 10.66 21.83
C LYS A 2 -24.10 12.19 21.75
N TYR A 3 -23.47 12.76 20.72
CA TYR A 3 -23.68 14.15 20.34
C TYR A 3 -24.94 14.17 19.48
N VAL A 4 -25.96 14.90 19.93
CA VAL A 4 -27.22 15.09 19.21
C VAL A 4 -27.19 16.55 18.74
N ASP A 5 -27.02 16.76 17.44
CA ASP A 5 -27.23 18.08 16.83
C ASP A 5 -28.74 18.37 16.74
N GLU A 6 -29.12 19.64 16.86
CA GLU A 6 -30.50 20.14 17.04
C GLU A 6 -31.46 19.89 15.86
N ASP A 7 -31.00 19.32 14.75
CA ASP A 7 -31.82 19.08 13.53
C ASP A 7 -32.42 17.67 13.40
N GLY A 8 -32.39 16.84 14.46
CA GLY A 8 -33.01 15.50 14.45
C GLY A 8 -32.39 14.48 13.47
N VAL A 9 -31.38 14.90 12.70
CA VAL A 9 -30.54 14.02 11.90
C VAL A 9 -29.52 13.39 12.85
N SER A 10 -29.83 12.19 13.33
CA SER A 10 -28.85 11.37 14.03
C SER A 10 -27.69 11.07 13.08
N VAL A 11 -26.60 11.83 13.20
CA VAL A 11 -25.33 11.50 12.54
C VAL A 11 -24.81 10.25 13.23
N VAL A 12 -25.23 9.08 12.72
CA VAL A 12 -24.70 7.80 13.19
C VAL A 12 -23.21 7.84 12.90
N PRO A 13 -22.33 7.83 13.93
CA PRO A 13 -20.91 7.72 13.67
C PRO A 13 -20.72 6.45 12.85
N CYS A 14 -19.92 6.48 11.78
CA CYS A 14 -19.61 5.35 10.87
C CYS A 14 -19.01 4.10 11.57
N SER A 15 -19.05 4.09 12.90
CA SER A 15 -18.51 3.15 13.85
C SER A 15 -19.40 1.93 14.11
N GLU A 16 -20.71 1.92 13.79
CA GLU A 16 -21.61 0.86 14.31
C GLU A 16 -21.98 -0.24 13.30
N ALA A 17 -21.80 -0.06 11.98
CA ALA A 17 -22.34 -1.03 11.02
C ALA A 17 -21.41 -2.22 10.67
N ASN A 18 -20.10 -2.15 10.94
CA ASN A 18 -19.11 -3.21 10.65
C ASN A 18 -17.87 -3.10 11.56
N LYS A 19 -18.09 -2.89 12.87
CA LYS A 19 -17.00 -2.76 13.83
C LYS A 19 -16.43 -4.13 14.14
N VAL A 20 -15.15 -4.32 13.89
CA VAL A 20 -14.42 -5.38 14.58
C VAL A 20 -14.05 -4.81 15.94
N ASP A 21 -14.44 -5.48 17.02
CA ASP A 21 -14.18 -5.06 18.40
C ASP A 21 -12.70 -5.25 18.75
N TRP A 22 -11.84 -4.41 18.18
CA TRP A 22 -10.41 -4.35 18.50
C TRP A 22 -10.15 -3.33 19.58
N SER A 23 -9.41 -3.73 20.61
CA SER A 23 -8.88 -2.80 21.61
C SER A 23 -7.97 -1.76 20.95
N PRO A 24 -7.85 -0.54 21.52
CA PRO A 24 -6.92 0.47 21.02
C PRO A 24 -5.47 -0.02 20.92
N THR A 25 -5.06 -0.92 21.82
CA THR A 25 -3.74 -1.55 21.81
C THR A 25 -3.55 -2.48 20.62
N GLU A 26 -4.54 -3.29 20.27
CA GLU A 26 -4.52 -4.17 19.09
C GLU A 26 -4.46 -3.36 17.79
N GLN A 27 -5.21 -2.26 17.71
CA GLN A 27 -5.13 -1.34 16.57
C GLN A 27 -3.72 -0.76 16.42
N GLY A 28 -3.09 -0.37 17.53
CA GLY A 28 -1.69 0.08 17.56
C GLY A 28 -0.73 -0.97 17.03
N PHE A 29 -0.88 -2.23 17.41
CA PHE A 29 -0.05 -3.33 16.90
C PHE A 29 -0.23 -3.54 15.39
N VAL A 30 -1.47 -3.47 14.87
CA VAL A 30 -1.75 -3.60 13.44
C VAL A 30 -1.11 -2.46 12.61
N PHE A 31 -1.07 -1.24 13.13
CA PHE A 31 -0.35 -0.14 12.48
C PHE A 31 1.18 -0.28 12.57
N ALA A 32 1.69 -0.75 13.71
CA ALA A 32 3.11 -1.00 13.90
C ALA A 32 3.63 -2.17 13.03
N ALA A 33 2.79 -3.18 12.76
CA ALA A 33 3.14 -4.37 11.98
C ALA A 33 3.75 -4.06 10.60
N GLN A 34 3.18 -3.08 9.88
CA GLN A 34 3.70 -2.65 8.58
C GLN A 34 5.12 -2.08 8.69
N ASN A 35 5.36 -1.26 9.72
CA ASN A 35 6.67 -0.69 9.99
C ASN A 35 7.68 -1.76 10.40
N PHE A 36 7.24 -2.76 11.16
CA PHE A 36 8.07 -3.91 11.51
C PHE A 36 8.49 -4.71 10.27
N GLY A 37 7.56 -5.00 9.35
CA GLY A 37 7.89 -5.62 8.07
C GLY A 37 8.86 -4.78 7.23
N SER A 38 8.76 -3.45 7.32
CA SER A 38 9.64 -2.52 6.60
C SER A 38 11.09 -2.54 7.09
N LEU A 39 11.37 -3.04 8.31
CA LEU A 39 12.74 -3.23 8.82
C LEU A 39 13.56 -4.20 7.96
N THR A 40 12.90 -5.06 7.19
CA THR A 40 13.56 -5.92 6.20
C THR A 40 14.31 -5.13 5.12
N MET A 41 14.06 -3.83 4.98
CA MET A 41 14.77 -2.95 4.04
C MET A 41 16.30 -3.00 4.20
N LEU A 42 16.81 -3.23 5.42
CA LEU A 42 18.24 -3.39 5.68
C LEU A 42 18.84 -4.57 4.89
N LEU A 43 18.06 -5.63 4.71
CA LEU A 43 18.45 -6.81 3.95
C LEU A 43 18.21 -6.60 2.45
N THR A 44 17.11 -5.93 2.08
CA THR A 44 16.74 -5.72 0.68
C THR A 44 17.69 -4.79 -0.05
N GLY A 45 18.30 -3.82 0.65
CA GLY A 45 19.31 -2.91 0.07
C GLY A 45 20.52 -3.66 -0.50
N SER A 46 21.08 -4.62 0.24
CA SER A 46 22.22 -5.44 -0.23
C SER A 46 21.84 -6.40 -1.37
N HIS A 47 20.58 -6.84 -1.39
CA HIS A 47 20.08 -7.76 -2.42
C HIS A 47 19.62 -7.03 -3.69
N ALA A 48 19.22 -5.76 -3.62
CA ALA A 48 18.73 -4.97 -4.75
C ALA A 48 19.81 -4.68 -5.81
N ASP A 49 21.08 -4.67 -5.42
CA ASP A 49 22.20 -4.52 -6.36
C ASP A 49 22.43 -5.79 -7.20
N LYS A 50 22.14 -6.96 -6.60
CA LYS A 50 22.38 -8.28 -7.20
C LYS A 50 21.17 -8.84 -7.94
N LEU A 51 19.96 -8.46 -7.54
CA LEU A 51 18.72 -8.97 -8.11
C LEU A 51 18.25 -8.14 -9.31
N ASN A 52 17.53 -8.78 -10.23
CA ASN A 52 16.86 -8.08 -11.32
C ASN A 52 15.73 -7.22 -10.77
N GLY A 53 15.92 -5.89 -10.72
CA GLY A 53 14.97 -4.94 -10.12
C GLY A 53 13.53 -5.07 -10.64
N LYS A 54 13.34 -5.45 -11.92
CA LYS A 54 12.02 -5.73 -12.50
C LYS A 54 11.27 -6.84 -11.76
N TRP A 55 11.95 -7.95 -11.47
CA TRP A 55 11.36 -9.10 -10.79
C TRP A 55 11.10 -8.79 -9.32
N CYS A 56 11.99 -8.06 -8.66
CA CYS A 56 11.79 -7.60 -7.28
C CYS A 56 10.56 -6.70 -7.15
N ILE A 57 10.40 -5.71 -8.04
CA ILE A 57 9.21 -4.83 -8.03
C ILE A 57 7.94 -5.62 -8.30
N LYS A 58 7.98 -6.58 -9.25
CA LYS A 58 6.84 -7.46 -9.51
C LYS A 58 6.43 -8.26 -8.27
N ILE A 59 7.38 -8.92 -7.62
CA ILE A 59 7.11 -9.74 -6.42
C ILE A 59 6.58 -8.85 -5.29
N ALA A 60 7.18 -7.67 -5.09
CA ALA A 60 6.74 -6.71 -4.09
C ALA A 60 5.29 -6.26 -4.31
N LEU A 61 4.92 -5.91 -5.55
CA LEU A 61 3.56 -5.50 -5.90
C LEU A 61 2.54 -6.65 -5.73
N VAL A 62 2.93 -7.89 -6.08
CA VAL A 62 2.08 -9.07 -5.85
C VAL A 62 1.85 -9.30 -4.36
N LEU A 63 2.91 -9.22 -3.54
CA LEU A 63 2.81 -9.37 -2.08
C LEU A 63 1.92 -8.29 -1.47
N LEU A 64 2.08 -7.03 -1.91
CA LEU A 64 1.28 -5.90 -1.43
C LEU A 64 -0.20 -6.08 -1.80
N CYS A 65 -0.48 -6.42 -3.06
CA CYS A 65 -1.84 -6.70 -3.54
C CYS A 65 -2.49 -7.84 -2.74
N PHE A 66 -1.80 -8.97 -2.62
CA PHE A 66 -2.32 -10.15 -1.93
C PHE A 66 -2.60 -9.84 -0.46
N SER A 67 -1.66 -9.19 0.23
CA SER A 67 -1.80 -8.82 1.64
C SER A 67 -2.98 -7.86 1.85
N ASN A 68 -3.09 -6.80 1.04
CA ASN A 68 -4.18 -5.83 1.14
C ASN A 68 -5.55 -6.43 0.82
N ALA A 69 -5.64 -7.38 -0.12
CA ALA A 69 -6.89 -8.08 -0.42
C ALA A 69 -7.32 -9.05 0.71
N MET A 70 -6.36 -9.65 1.42
CA MET A 70 -6.64 -10.62 2.49
C MET A 70 -6.98 -9.97 3.84
N ILE A 71 -6.42 -8.80 4.14
CA ILE A 71 -6.70 -8.06 5.39
C ILE A 71 -8.20 -7.94 5.72
N PRO A 72 -9.08 -7.48 4.83
CA PRO A 72 -10.50 -7.35 5.14
C PRO A 72 -11.20 -8.71 5.35
N VAL A 73 -10.73 -9.77 4.70
CA VAL A 73 -11.28 -11.13 4.82
C VAL A 73 -10.92 -11.76 6.17
N VAL A 74 -9.68 -11.57 6.62
CA VAL A 74 -9.18 -12.20 7.86
C VAL A 74 -9.44 -11.36 9.11
N ALA A 75 -9.88 -10.11 8.95
CA ALA A 75 -10.13 -9.21 10.05
C ALA A 75 -11.24 -9.66 11.00
N THR A 76 -12.24 -10.38 10.49
CA THR A 76 -13.32 -10.97 11.30
C THR A 76 -12.88 -12.24 12.03
N ALA A 77 -11.79 -12.88 11.60
CA ALA A 77 -11.30 -14.13 12.18
C ALA A 77 -10.33 -13.88 13.36
N SER A 78 -9.29 -13.06 13.17
CA SER A 78 -8.36 -12.71 14.25
C SER A 78 -7.48 -11.51 13.92
N VAL A 79 -7.16 -10.70 14.94
CA VAL A 79 -6.17 -9.61 14.86
C VAL A 79 -4.79 -10.12 14.46
N TRP A 80 -4.38 -11.30 14.93
CA TRP A 80 -3.05 -11.85 14.66
C TRP A 80 -2.84 -12.20 13.18
N TRP A 81 -3.90 -12.62 12.49
CA TRP A 81 -3.85 -12.83 11.03
C TRP A 81 -3.66 -11.50 10.31
N VAL A 82 -4.40 -10.46 10.70
CA VAL A 82 -4.22 -9.12 10.15
C VAL A 82 -2.81 -8.60 10.39
N PHE A 83 -2.25 -8.83 11.58
CA PHE A 83 -0.87 -8.51 11.90
C PHE A 83 0.11 -9.17 10.93
N ALA A 84 -0.03 -10.48 10.69
CA ALA A 84 0.84 -11.23 9.79
C ALA A 84 0.78 -10.69 8.34
N PHE A 85 -0.41 -10.43 7.81
CA PHE A 85 -0.56 -9.84 6.47
C PHE A 85 -0.04 -8.41 6.39
N ARG A 86 -0.13 -7.61 7.46
CA ARG A 86 0.51 -6.29 7.53
C ARG A 86 2.03 -6.38 7.55
N VAL A 87 2.61 -7.34 8.27
CA VAL A 87 4.06 -7.58 8.18
C VAL A 87 4.43 -7.95 6.75
N LEU A 88 3.67 -8.82 6.08
CA LEU A 88 3.93 -9.23 4.70
C LEU A 88 3.84 -8.06 3.71
N ALA A 89 2.84 -7.19 3.85
CA ALA A 89 2.75 -5.95 3.08
C ALA A 89 3.97 -5.05 3.33
N GLY A 90 4.42 -4.91 4.59
CA GLY A 90 5.61 -4.13 4.95
C GLY A 90 6.91 -4.69 4.35
N VAL A 91 7.01 -6.02 4.26
CA VAL A 91 8.10 -6.68 3.54
C VAL A 91 8.03 -6.34 2.05
N GLY A 92 6.86 -6.39 1.42
CA GLY A 92 6.70 -5.98 0.02
C GLY A 92 7.17 -4.53 -0.23
N ASP A 93 6.73 -3.59 0.61
CA ASP A 93 7.11 -2.18 0.51
C ASP A 93 8.63 -1.95 0.62
N SER A 94 9.32 -2.76 1.43
CA SER A 94 10.76 -2.64 1.65
C SER A 94 11.61 -2.99 0.41
N PHE A 95 11.06 -3.73 -0.54
CA PHE A 95 11.72 -4.04 -1.82
C PHE A 95 11.47 -2.99 -2.90
N LEU A 96 10.39 -2.20 -2.82
CA LEU A 96 9.98 -1.28 -3.89
C LEU A 96 11.01 -0.18 -4.11
N PHE A 97 11.38 0.54 -3.05
CA PHE A 97 12.28 1.68 -3.13
C PHE A 97 13.71 1.33 -3.60
N PRO A 98 14.41 0.34 -3.01
CA PRO A 98 15.77 0.01 -3.44
C PRO A 98 15.79 -0.59 -4.86
N SER A 99 14.78 -1.39 -5.23
CA SER A 99 14.67 -1.92 -6.60
C SER A 99 14.39 -0.81 -7.62
N ALA A 100 13.53 0.15 -7.28
CA ALA A 100 13.26 1.32 -8.13
C ALA A 100 14.52 2.19 -8.29
N SER A 101 15.24 2.45 -7.19
CA SER A 101 16.51 3.19 -7.22
C SER A 101 17.57 2.50 -8.09
N SER A 102 17.73 1.18 -7.95
CA SER A 102 18.62 0.38 -8.79
C SER A 102 18.24 0.46 -10.26
N MET A 103 16.95 0.37 -10.60
CA MET A 103 16.48 0.55 -11.98
C MET A 103 16.71 1.96 -12.52
N ILE A 104 16.38 3.00 -11.75
CA ILE A 104 16.64 4.40 -12.14
C ILE A 104 18.12 4.62 -12.44
N SER A 105 19.02 4.03 -11.62
CA SER A 105 20.46 4.13 -11.84
C SER A 105 20.92 3.54 -13.17
N ARG A 106 20.24 2.51 -13.68
CA ARG A 106 20.53 1.84 -14.94
C ARG A 106 19.91 2.53 -16.16
N TRP A 107 18.77 3.19 -15.98
CA TRP A 107 18.00 3.83 -17.06
C TRP A 107 18.35 5.31 -17.27
N PHE A 108 18.70 6.03 -16.20
CA PHE A 108 18.95 7.48 -16.26
C PHE A 108 20.43 7.83 -16.13
N PRO A 109 20.90 8.84 -16.88
CA PRO A 109 22.27 9.35 -16.75
C PRO A 109 22.47 9.96 -15.36
N PRO A 110 23.72 9.94 -14.81
CA PRO A 110 24.00 10.38 -13.43
C PRO A 110 23.45 11.77 -13.06
N LYS A 111 23.38 12.70 -14.03
CA LYS A 111 22.87 14.06 -13.82
C LYS A 111 21.35 14.12 -13.60
N GLU A 112 20.59 13.18 -14.12
CA GLU A 112 19.12 13.17 -14.07
C GLU A 112 18.56 12.22 -13.01
N ARG A 113 19.39 11.30 -12.47
CA ARG A 113 18.97 10.36 -11.41
C ARG A 113 18.34 11.03 -10.19
N PRO A 114 18.87 12.15 -9.65
CA PRO A 114 18.26 12.79 -8.48
C PRO A 114 16.85 13.31 -8.77
N PHE A 115 16.60 13.80 -9.98
CA PHE A 115 15.28 14.25 -10.41
C PHE A 115 14.30 13.08 -10.50
N ALA A 116 14.70 11.96 -11.11
CA ALA A 116 13.88 10.76 -11.19
C ALA A 116 13.56 10.17 -9.80
N ILE A 117 14.53 10.10 -8.90
CA ILE A 117 14.30 9.67 -7.50
C ILE A 117 13.38 10.65 -6.78
N GLY A 118 13.59 11.96 -6.95
CA GLY A 118 12.74 13.00 -6.38
C GLY A 118 11.29 12.92 -6.85
N PHE A 119 11.07 12.56 -8.12
CA PHE A 119 9.73 12.33 -8.65
C PHE A 119 9.04 11.12 -7.99
N VAL A 120 9.76 10.01 -7.81
CA VAL A 120 9.23 8.80 -7.13
C VAL A 120 8.90 9.07 -5.67
N THR A 121 9.79 9.74 -4.93
CA THR A 121 9.55 10.07 -3.52
C THR A 121 8.45 11.11 -3.36
N GLY A 122 8.41 12.12 -4.25
CA GLY A 122 7.34 13.12 -4.29
C GLY A 122 5.97 12.48 -4.55
N GLY A 123 5.88 11.54 -5.49
CA GLY A 123 4.66 10.78 -5.75
C GLY A 123 4.17 10.00 -4.52
N ARG A 124 5.10 9.39 -3.75
CA ARG A 124 4.76 8.70 -2.49
C ARG A 124 4.16 9.65 -1.45
N GLN A 125 4.69 10.87 -1.33
CA GLN A 125 4.18 11.86 -0.38
C GLN A 125 2.80 12.37 -0.80
N ILE A 126 2.60 12.64 -2.09
CA ILE A 126 1.28 13.03 -2.62
C ILE A 126 0.25 11.91 -2.38
N GLY A 127 0.62 10.65 -2.64
CA GLY A 127 -0.25 9.50 -2.34
C GLY A 127 -0.66 9.43 -0.86
N SER A 128 0.30 9.66 0.05
CA SER A 128 0.04 9.70 1.49
C SER A 128 -0.86 10.88 1.92
N LEU A 129 -0.82 12.00 1.20
CA LEU A 129 -1.72 13.13 1.46
C LEU A 129 -3.15 12.85 0.97
N LEU A 130 -3.28 12.16 -0.17
CA LEU A 130 -4.58 11.84 -0.76
C LEU A 130 -5.31 10.69 -0.06
N ILE A 131 -4.59 9.77 0.58
CA ILE A 131 -5.20 8.58 1.19
C ILE A 131 -6.14 8.94 2.35
N LEU A 132 -5.83 9.98 3.14
CA LEU A 132 -6.62 10.37 4.32
C LEU A 132 -8.01 10.95 3.94
N PRO A 133 -8.12 11.92 3.01
CA PRO A 133 -9.43 12.37 2.51
C PRO A 133 -10.23 11.24 1.84
N VAL A 134 -9.56 10.41 1.02
CA VAL A 134 -10.20 9.29 0.33
C VAL A 134 -10.76 8.28 1.35
N ALA A 135 -10.01 7.99 2.41
CA ALA A 135 -10.49 7.17 3.53
C ALA A 135 -11.74 7.77 4.16
N GLY A 136 -11.76 9.08 4.40
CA GLY A 136 -12.91 9.79 4.96
C GLY A 136 -14.17 9.66 4.11
N VAL A 137 -14.05 9.88 2.79
CA VAL A 137 -15.17 9.78 1.83
C VAL A 137 -15.67 8.34 1.67
N LEU A 138 -14.76 7.37 1.65
CA LEU A 138 -15.13 5.94 1.59
C LEU A 138 -15.88 5.51 2.85
N CYS A 139 -15.48 6.01 4.01
CA CYS A 139 -16.17 5.76 5.27
C CYS A 139 -17.55 6.43 5.32
N SER A 140 -17.70 7.65 4.79
CA SER A 140 -18.99 8.37 4.82
C SER A 140 -20.05 7.75 3.91
N ASN A 141 -19.65 7.12 2.80
CA ASN A 141 -20.56 6.51 1.82
C ASN A 141 -20.93 5.04 2.13
N SER A 142 -20.85 4.63 3.41
CA SER A 142 -21.09 3.25 3.86
C SER A 142 -22.50 2.70 3.55
N SER A 143 -23.46 3.55 3.20
CA SER A 143 -24.83 3.15 2.82
C SER A 143 -24.94 2.43 1.47
N ASN A 144 -23.92 2.48 0.60
CA ASN A 144 -24.00 1.95 -0.78
C ASN A 144 -23.46 0.51 -0.96
N GLY A 145 -23.37 -0.28 0.11
CA GLY A 145 -23.01 -1.71 0.02
C GLY A 145 -21.50 -2.03 -0.04
N PHE A 146 -20.62 -1.03 0.00
CA PHE A 146 -19.16 -1.22 0.03
C PHE A 146 -18.55 -1.40 1.44
N GLY A 147 -19.37 -1.65 2.45
CA GLY A 147 -18.91 -2.36 3.67
C GLY A 147 -18.10 -1.55 4.71
N GLY A 148 -17.94 -0.23 4.58
CA GLY A 148 -17.26 0.59 5.58
C GLY A 148 -15.72 0.55 5.48
N TRP A 149 -15.02 0.39 6.60
CA TRP A 149 -13.54 0.42 6.65
C TRP A 149 -12.80 -0.60 5.72
N PRO A 150 -13.34 -1.79 5.38
CA PRO A 150 -12.72 -2.71 4.42
C PRO A 150 -12.54 -2.12 3.01
N ALA A 151 -13.37 -1.14 2.64
CA ALA A 151 -13.34 -0.51 1.31
C ALA A 151 -11.97 0.09 0.97
N ILE A 152 -11.25 0.63 1.96
CA ILE A 152 -9.94 1.23 1.74
C ILE A 152 -8.88 0.19 1.35
N PHE A 153 -8.97 -1.02 1.92
CA PHE A 153 -8.05 -2.11 1.63
C PHE A 153 -8.32 -2.69 0.23
N HIS A 154 -9.59 -2.81 -0.15
CA HIS A 154 -9.97 -3.20 -1.50
C HIS A 154 -9.54 -2.16 -2.55
N LEU A 155 -9.75 -0.86 -2.29
CA LEU A 155 -9.29 0.19 -3.18
C LEU A 155 -7.76 0.16 -3.34
N SER A 156 -7.02 0.03 -2.24
CA SER A 156 -5.57 -0.09 -2.26
C SER A 156 -5.10 -1.32 -3.05
N ALA A 157 -5.78 -2.46 -2.88
CA ALA A 157 -5.48 -3.68 -3.64
C ALA A 157 -5.73 -3.48 -5.14
N ILE A 158 -6.85 -2.84 -5.53
CA ILE A 158 -7.16 -2.54 -6.94
C ILE A 158 -6.08 -1.63 -7.55
N ILE A 159 -5.68 -0.57 -6.85
CA ILE A 159 -4.61 0.32 -7.30
C ILE A 159 -3.31 -0.46 -7.47
N ALA A 160 -2.95 -1.32 -6.51
CA ALA A 160 -1.76 -2.17 -6.61
C ALA A 160 -1.81 -3.13 -7.80
N VAL A 161 -2.98 -3.69 -8.11
CA VAL A 161 -3.21 -4.54 -9.30
C VAL A 161 -3.02 -3.74 -10.59
N VAL A 162 -3.62 -2.55 -10.69
CA VAL A 162 -3.48 -1.69 -11.88
C VAL A 162 -2.02 -1.32 -12.10
N VAL A 163 -1.32 -0.92 -11.04
CA VAL A 163 0.11 -0.61 -11.10
C VAL A 163 0.93 -1.84 -11.48
N LEU A 164 0.59 -3.02 -10.96
CA LEU A 164 1.23 -4.27 -11.34
C LEU A 164 1.02 -4.58 -12.84
N PHE A 165 -0.19 -4.41 -13.36
CA PHE A 165 -0.46 -4.63 -14.80
C PHE A 165 0.30 -3.64 -15.67
N ILE A 166 0.29 -2.34 -15.32
CA ILE A 166 1.08 -1.32 -16.02
C ILE A 166 2.56 -1.70 -15.97
N TRP A 167 3.06 -2.14 -14.82
CA TRP A 167 4.45 -2.58 -14.66
C TRP A 167 4.75 -3.80 -15.53
N LEU A 168 3.86 -4.79 -15.60
CA LEU A 168 4.06 -5.99 -16.42
C LEU A 168 4.17 -5.65 -17.92
N ILE A 169 3.40 -4.67 -18.40
CA ILE A 169 3.39 -4.25 -19.80
C ILE A 169 4.57 -3.32 -20.11
N ALA A 170 4.85 -2.34 -19.24
CA ALA A 170 5.82 -1.29 -19.49
C ALA A 170 7.25 -1.62 -19.04
N SER A 171 7.45 -2.62 -18.17
CA SER A 171 8.80 -2.90 -17.64
C SER A 171 9.68 -3.63 -18.65
N ALA A 172 10.70 -2.93 -19.17
CA ALA A 172 11.82 -3.53 -19.87
C ALA A 172 13.02 -3.73 -18.91
N ASP A 173 13.68 -4.89 -18.97
CA ASP A 173 14.80 -5.22 -18.07
C ASP A 173 16.10 -4.46 -18.42
N LYS A 174 16.24 -4.01 -19.68
CA LYS A 174 17.45 -3.34 -20.20
C LYS A 174 17.07 -2.35 -21.31
N PRO A 175 17.72 -1.18 -21.43
CA PRO A 175 17.53 -0.26 -22.56
C PRO A 175 17.90 -0.91 -23.91
N SER A 176 18.73 -1.95 -23.92
CA SER A 176 19.08 -2.71 -25.14
C SER A 176 17.99 -3.65 -25.66
N LYS A 177 16.82 -3.70 -25.03
CA LYS A 177 15.67 -4.52 -25.49
C LYS A 177 14.45 -3.68 -25.90
N HIS A 178 14.57 -2.35 -25.96
CA HIS A 178 13.68 -1.58 -26.81
C HIS A 178 14.07 -1.83 -28.27
N CYS A 179 13.49 -2.87 -28.87
CA CYS A 179 13.36 -2.88 -30.31
C CYS A 179 12.36 -1.79 -30.65
N CYS A 180 12.88 -0.71 -31.22
CA CYS A 180 12.24 0.27 -32.09
C CYS A 180 10.70 0.32 -32.01
N VAL A 181 10.18 1.36 -31.35
CA VAL A 181 8.93 1.99 -31.78
C VAL A 181 9.32 3.30 -32.43
#